data_AF-A0A183M7H6-F1
#
_entry.id   AF-A0A183M7H6-F1
#
_cell.length_a   1.000
_cell.length_b   1.000
_cell.length_c   1.000
_cell.angle_alpha   90.00
_cell.angle_beta   90.00
_cell.angle_gamma   90.00
#
_symmetry.space_group_name_H-M   'P 1'
#
loop_
_entity.id
_entity.type
_entity.pdbx_description
1 polymer ?
#
loop_
_entity_poly.entity_id
_entity_poly.type
_entity_poly.pdbx_seq_one_letter_code
_entity_poly.pdbx_strand_id
1 'polypeptide(L)'
;MQLEDVDFADDLVLLSHTQQQMQEKMTNVAVASAAIGLNIHKGRSKVLSYNTACTNPITIDGEDLEDVKTFTYLGSIIDEEGGS
;
A
#
# COMPACT_ATOMS: atom_id res chain seq x y z
N MET A 1 12.53 10.10 4.58
CA MET A 1 12.45 8.94 3.68
C MET A 1 12.02 9.49 2.33
N GLN A 2 12.84 9.26 1.30
CA GLN A 2 12.58 9.70 -0.07
C GLN A 2 11.74 8.63 -0.77
N LEU A 3 10.81 9.06 -1.61
CA LEU A 3 10.00 8.21 -2.50
C LEU A 3 10.91 7.79 -3.66
N GLU A 4 11.53 6.63 -3.54
CA GLU A 4 12.43 6.04 -4.55
C GLU A 4 11.69 4.94 -5.31
N ASP A 5 10.76 5.32 -6.19
CA ASP A 5 10.59 4.62 -7.46
C ASP A 5 9.83 5.54 -8.43
N VAL A 6 10.45 5.88 -9.56
CA VAL A 6 10.00 6.90 -10.52
C VAL A 6 9.68 6.28 -11.89
N ASP A 7 9.82 4.96 -12.06
CA ASP A 7 9.57 4.30 -13.35
C ASP A 7 8.14 3.69 -13.49
N PHE A 8 7.33 3.67 -12.42
CA PHE A 8 5.89 3.41 -12.41
C PHE A 8 5.14 4.66 -11.89
N ALA A 9 4.97 5.69 -12.73
CA ALA A 9 4.46 6.99 -12.30
C ALA A 9 3.08 7.00 -11.58
N ASP A 10 2.31 5.90 -11.67
CA ASP A 10 0.97 5.76 -11.08
C ASP A 10 0.87 4.76 -9.91
N ASP A 11 1.89 3.91 -9.67
CA ASP A 11 1.83 2.86 -8.64
C ASP A 11 2.83 3.15 -7.51
N LEU A 12 2.35 3.12 -6.25
CA LEU A 12 3.15 3.39 -5.06
C LEU A 12 3.14 2.18 -4.13
N VAL A 13 4.33 1.74 -3.70
CA VAL A 13 4.50 0.66 -2.72
C VAL A 13 5.07 1.23 -1.42
N LEU A 14 4.46 0.86 -0.28
CA LEU A 14 4.90 1.29 1.05
C LEU A 14 5.07 0.07 1.95
N LEU A 15 6.26 -0.04 2.56
CA LEU A 15 6.55 -1.08 3.54
C LEU A 15 6.45 -0.51 4.96
N SER A 16 5.88 -1.30 5.88
CA SER A 16 5.73 -0.96 7.30
C SER A 16 5.95 -2.20 8.16
N HIS A 17 6.43 -2.00 9.40
CA HIS A 17 6.65 -3.11 10.33
C HIS A 17 5.42 -3.41 11.20
N THR A 18 4.52 -2.44 11.36
CA THR A 18 3.29 -2.61 12.13
C THR A 18 2.08 -2.15 11.33
N GLN A 19 0.92 -2.72 11.68
CA GLN A 19 -0.34 -2.33 11.06
C GLN A 19 -0.69 -0.85 11.31
N GLN A 20 -0.39 -0.34 12.51
CA GLN A 20 -0.60 1.08 12.82
C GLN A 20 0.23 1.98 11.89
N GLN A 21 1.50 1.65 11.68
CA GLN A 21 2.36 2.39 10.74
C GLN A 21 1.83 2.31 9.30
N MET A 22 1.26 1.17 8.91
CA MET A 22 0.63 1.02 7.60
C MET A 22 -0.57 1.97 7.44
N GLN A 23 -1.46 2.03 8.44
CA GLN A 23 -2.59 2.95 8.44
C GLN A 23 -2.15 4.42 8.43
N GLU A 24 -1.15 4.78 9.24
CA GLU A 24 -0.58 6.13 9.27
C GLU A 24 0.01 6.52 7.91
N LYS A 25 0.75 5.61 7.26
CA LYS A 25 1.31 5.86 5.93
C LYS A 25 0.23 6.03 4.87
N MET A 26 -0.80 5.19 4.84
CA MET A 26 -1.90 5.33 3.88
C MET A 26 -2.65 6.64 4.08
N THR A 27 -2.90 7.04 5.33
CA THR A 27 -3.53 8.33 5.65
C THR A 27 -2.66 9.50 5.17
N ASN A 28 -1.36 9.45 5.43
CA ASN A 28 -0.43 10.50 5.00
C ASN A 28 -0.34 10.61 3.48
N VAL A 29 -0.30 9.49 2.76
CA VAL A 29 -0.28 9.49 1.30
C VAL A 29 -1.60 10.01 0.72
N ALA A 30 -2.75 9.64 1.29
CA ALA A 30 -4.04 10.19 0.88
C ALA A 30 -4.09 11.71 1.03
N VAL A 31 -3.67 12.24 2.19
CA VAL A 31 -3.62 13.67 2.45
C VAL A 31 -2.64 14.37 1.50
N ALA A 32 -1.43 13.83 1.33
CA ALA A 32 -0.41 14.42 0.46
C ALA A 32 -0.86 14.42 -1.01
N SER A 33 -1.47 13.33 -1.49
CA SER A 33 -1.99 13.21 -2.85
C SER A 33 -3.10 14.23 -3.09
N ALA A 34 -4.07 14.34 -2.18
CA ALA A 34 -5.15 15.31 -2.28
C ALA A 34 -4.62 16.76 -2.30
N ALA A 35 -3.58 17.07 -1.52
CA ALA A 35 -2.97 18.40 -1.48
C ALA A 35 -2.34 18.83 -2.81
N ILE A 36 -1.91 17.88 -3.64
CA ILE A 36 -1.38 18.13 -4.99
C ILE A 36 -2.38 17.80 -6.11
N GLY A 37 -3.64 17.55 -5.76
CA GLY A 37 -4.72 17.27 -6.72
C GLY A 37 -4.71 15.86 -7.33
N LEU A 38 -3.98 14.92 -6.73
CA LEU A 38 -3.98 13.51 -7.11
C LEU A 38 -5.05 12.74 -6.33
N ASN A 39 -5.69 11.78 -6.99
CA ASN A 39 -6.68 10.89 -6.40
C ASN A 39 -6.10 9.49 -6.26
N ILE A 40 -6.19 8.92 -5.05
CA ILE A 40 -5.84 7.52 -4.84
C ILE A 40 -7.01 6.65 -5.32
N HIS A 41 -6.70 5.69 -6.18
CA HIS A 41 -7.69 4.71 -6.63
C HIS A 41 -7.88 3.60 -5.58
N LYS A 42 -8.76 3.84 -4.61
CA LYS A 42 -9.00 2.94 -3.46
C LYS A 42 -9.28 1.49 -3.86
N GLY A 43 -10.09 1.26 -4.89
CA GLY A 43 -10.39 -0.10 -5.38
C GLY A 43 -9.22 -0.83 -6.07
N ARG A 44 -8.08 -0.16 -6.30
CA ARG A 44 -6.83 -0.76 -6.81
C ARG A 44 -5.76 -0.86 -5.73
N SER A 45 -5.94 -0.14 -4.61
CA SER A 45 -5.05 -0.19 -3.47
C SER A 45 -5.24 -1.52 -2.75
N LYS A 46 -4.14 -2.26 -2.60
CA LYS A 46 -4.09 -3.57 -1.98
C LYS A 46 -3.12 -3.54 -0.81
N VAL A 47 -3.38 -4.39 0.17
CA VAL A 47 -2.49 -4.62 1.32
C VAL A 47 -2.00 -6.05 1.22
N LEU A 48 -0.69 -6.25 1.40
CA LEU A 48 -0.10 -7.57 1.59
C LEU A 48 0.55 -7.64 2.96
N SER A 49 0.22 -8.70 3.69
CA SER A 49 0.65 -8.89 5.06
C SER A 49 1.74 -9.95 5.13
N TYR A 50 2.97 -9.54 5.43
CA TYR A 50 4.12 -10.44 5.59
C TYR A 50 4.16 -11.00 7.01
N ASN A 51 4.27 -12.32 7.18
CA ASN A 51 4.36 -13.06 8.45
C ASN A 51 3.21 -12.91 9.47
N THR A 52 2.36 -11.91 9.36
CA THR A 52 1.29 -11.64 10.33
C THR A 52 0.04 -11.22 9.58
N ALA A 53 -1.08 -11.89 9.87
CA ALA A 53 -2.36 -11.53 9.28
C ALA A 53 -2.74 -10.08 9.65
N CYS A 54 -3.25 -9.31 8.67
CA CYS A 54 -3.91 -8.05 8.97
C CYS A 54 -5.19 -8.35 9.74
N THR A 55 -5.16 -8.16 11.06
CA THR A 55 -6.31 -8.45 11.93
C THR A 55 -7.39 -7.36 11.85
N ASN A 56 -6.97 -6.14 11.52
CA ASN A 56 -7.88 -5.02 11.26
C ASN A 56 -7.88 -4.67 9.76
N PRO A 57 -8.91 -4.01 9.22
CA PRO A 57 -8.85 -3.45 7.88
C PRO A 57 -7.93 -2.22 7.86
N ILE A 58 -7.16 -2.06 6.79
CA ILE A 58 -6.56 -0.76 6.46
C ILE A 58 -7.57 0.00 5.61
N THR A 59 -7.75 1.30 5.89
CA THR A 59 -8.80 2.10 5.23
C THR A 59 -8.26 3.40 4.63
N ILE A 60 -8.90 3.87 3.55
CA ILE A 60 -8.74 5.22 3.01
C ILE A 60 -10.12 5.87 2.93
N ASP A 61 -10.30 6.98 3.65
CA ASP A 61 -11.60 7.66 3.84
C ASP A 61 -12.74 6.71 4.25
N GLY A 62 -12.43 5.67 5.04
CA GLY A 62 -13.40 4.69 5.51
C GLY A 62 -13.73 3.55 4.53
N GLU A 63 -13.08 3.49 3.36
CA GLU A 63 -13.14 2.32 2.47
C GLU A 63 -12.00 1.35 2.79
N ASP A 64 -12.35 0.08 3.03
CA ASP A 64 -11.40 -0.99 3.29
C ASP A 64 -10.58 -1.33 2.04
N LEU A 65 -9.28 -1.55 2.22
CA LEU A 65 -8.39 -2.01 1.18
C LEU A 65 -8.42 -3.53 1.06
N GLU A 66 -8.24 -4.03 -0.16
CA GLU A 66 -8.21 -5.48 -0.42
C GLU A 66 -6.94 -6.10 0.18
N ASP A 67 -7.11 -7.06 1.09
CA ASP A 67 -6.02 -7.88 1.59
C ASP A 67 -5.71 -9.00 0.58
N VAL A 68 -4.50 -9.01 0.05
CA VAL A 68 -4.04 -9.94 -0.98
C VAL A 68 -2.86 -10.77 -0.50
N LYS A 69 -2.82 -12.02 -0.94
CA LYS A 69 -1.71 -12.95 -0.65
C LYS A 69 -0.52 -12.76 -1.56
N THR A 70 -0.72 -12.15 -2.71
CA THR A 70 0.32 -11.85 -3.70
C THR A 70 0.05 -10.53 -4.38
N PHE A 71 1.10 -9.80 -4.74
CA PHE A 71 1.03 -8.69 -5.68
C PHE A 71 2.15 -8.78 -6.70
N THR A 72 1.90 -8.30 -7.90
CA THR A 72 2.91 -8.20 -8.95
C THR A 72 3.42 -6.77 -9.00
N TYR A 73 4.72 -6.58 -8.79
CA TYR A 73 5.39 -5.30 -8.91
C TYR A 73 6.56 -5.43 -9.87
N LEU A 74 6.59 -4.60 -10.93
CA LEU A 74 7.65 -4.64 -11.94
C LEU A 74 7.88 -6.03 -12.59
N GLY A 75 6.85 -6.88 -12.61
CA GLY A 75 6.94 -8.26 -13.10
C GLY A 75 7.45 -9.28 -12.07
N SER A 76 7.89 -8.83 -10.90
CA SER A 76 8.17 -9.68 -9.75
C SER A 76 6.88 -10.01 -9.00
N ILE A 77 6.69 -11.28 -8.66
CA ILE A 77 5.60 -11.70 -7.78
C ILE A 77 6.14 -11.64 -6.36
N ILE A 78 5.52 -10.80 -5.55
CA ILE A 78 5.80 -10.70 -4.12
C ILE A 78 4.64 -11.36 -3.41
N ASP A 79 4.95 -12.32 -2.56
CA ASP A 79 4.01 -13.08 -1.76
C ASP A 79 4.31 -12.91 -0.26
N GLU A 80 3.56 -13.62 0.57
CA GLU A 80 3.74 -13.65 2.03
C GLU A 80 5.12 -14.16 2.48
N GLU A 81 5.98 -14.67 1.57
CA GLU A 81 7.34 -15.15 1.85
C GLU A 81 8.45 -14.17 1.40
N GLY A 82 8.08 -13.08 0.74
CA GLY A 82 9.00 -12.00 0.37
C GLY A 82 9.38 -11.97 -1.12
N GLY A 83 8.76 -12.84 -1.93
CA GLY A 83 8.95 -12.91 -3.38
C GLY A 83 10.02 -13.89 -3.85
N SER A 84 9.98 -14.21 -5.16
CA SER A 84 10.93 -15.08 -5.86
C SER A 84 11.93 -14.31 -6.72
#